data_AF-A0A954YER0-F1
#
_entry.id   AF-A0A954YER0-F1
#
_cell.length_a   1.000
_cell.length_b   1.000
_cell.length_c   1.000
_cell.angle_alpha   90.00
_cell.angle_beta   90.00
_cell.angle_gamma   90.00
#
_symmetry.space_group_name_H-M   'P 1'
#
loop_
_entity.id
_entity.type
_entity.pdbx_description
1 polymer ?
#
loop_
_entity_poly.entity_id
_entity_poly.type
_entity_poly.pdbx_seq_one_letter_code
_entity_poly.pdbx_strand_id
1 'polypeptide(L)'
;MKRNWMLAAVVCLASAVTASAYEINWSTPDAGGVSSRIGYELHGAIGQSDAGTLSAAGYTLNGGFITTNAAASVQPPCAGDTNGDDMVDLSDLALLLSVFGSCEGDMQYVPAADFDNTGCVELGDLALLLSVFGANCQ
;
A
#
# COMPACT_ATOMS: atom_id res chain seq x y z
N MET A 1 -42.61 -66.97 19.70
CA MET A 1 -42.96 -65.60 20.10
C MET A 1 -41.75 -64.97 20.79
N LYS A 2 -40.97 -64.15 20.08
CA LYS A 2 -39.74 -63.52 20.58
C LYS A 2 -40.09 -62.13 21.12
N ARG A 3 -39.86 -61.89 22.42
CA ARG A 3 -40.14 -60.63 23.12
C ARG A 3 -38.98 -59.65 22.87
N ASN A 4 -39.21 -58.59 22.10
CA ASN A 4 -38.22 -57.58 21.79
C ASN A 4 -38.07 -56.61 22.97
N TRP A 5 -36.88 -56.58 23.56
CA TRP A 5 -36.45 -55.57 24.53
C TRP A 5 -35.97 -54.35 23.76
N MET A 6 -36.33 -53.14 24.19
CA MET A 6 -35.45 -51.97 24.26
C MET A 6 -36.27 -50.75 24.71
N LEU A 7 -36.20 -50.45 26.00
CA LEU A 7 -36.13 -49.07 26.45
C LEU A 7 -34.78 -48.51 26.00
N ALA A 8 -34.75 -47.40 25.24
CA ALA A 8 -33.64 -46.46 25.22
C ALA A 8 -33.99 -45.22 24.39
N ALA A 9 -33.43 -44.08 24.82
CA ALA A 9 -33.32 -42.80 24.12
C ALA A 9 -34.61 -41.95 24.09
N VAL A 10 -34.84 -41.05 25.06
CA VAL A 10 -34.10 -39.79 25.33
C VAL A 10 -34.13 -38.85 24.12
N VAL A 11 -34.91 -37.78 24.30
CA VAL A 11 -34.70 -36.41 23.77
C VAL A 11 -34.94 -36.16 22.29
N CYS A 12 -35.97 -35.35 22.01
CA CYS A 12 -35.78 -34.03 21.41
C CYS A 12 -37.10 -33.24 21.43
N LEU A 13 -37.32 -32.42 22.46
CA LEU A 13 -38.22 -31.27 22.32
C LEU A 13 -37.45 -30.23 21.50
N ALA A 14 -37.73 -30.13 20.20
CA ALA A 14 -37.16 -29.10 19.36
C ALA A 14 -37.88 -27.77 19.65
N SER A 15 -37.43 -27.05 20.68
CA SER A 15 -37.76 -25.63 20.81
C SER A 15 -37.09 -24.90 19.65
N ALA A 16 -37.86 -24.47 18.66
CA ALA A 16 -37.35 -23.57 17.63
C ALA A 16 -37.06 -22.21 18.29
N VAL A 17 -35.84 -22.04 18.78
CA VAL A 17 -35.33 -20.71 19.12
C VAL A 17 -35.13 -20.01 17.78
N THR A 18 -35.99 -19.05 17.47
CA THR A 18 -35.72 -18.11 16.39
C THR A 18 -34.54 -17.26 16.84
N ALA A 19 -33.42 -17.36 16.14
CA ALA A 19 -32.31 -16.45 16.35
C ALA A 19 -32.82 -15.02 16.08
N SER A 20 -32.69 -14.12 17.06
CA SER A 20 -32.86 -12.70 16.80
C SER A 20 -31.79 -12.31 15.78
N ALA A 21 -32.19 -11.91 14.59
CA ALA A 21 -31.26 -11.39 13.60
C ALA A 21 -30.64 -10.11 14.19
N TYR A 22 -29.44 -10.24 14.76
CA TYR A 22 -28.60 -9.10 15.05
C TYR A 22 -28.10 -8.58 13.71
N GLU A 23 -28.83 -7.62 13.15
CA GLU A 23 -28.35 -6.86 12.02
C GLU A 23 -27.46 -5.74 12.55
N ILE A 24 -26.19 -5.75 12.15
CA ILE A 24 -25.34 -4.57 12.31
C ILE A 24 -25.74 -3.62 11.18
N ASN A 25 -26.48 -2.57 11.51
CA ASN A 25 -26.85 -1.55 10.53
C ASN A 25 -25.64 -0.64 10.29
N TRP A 26 -24.80 -1.04 9.35
CA TRP A 26 -23.65 -0.25 8.92
C TRP A 26 -24.11 0.93 8.04
N SER A 27 -23.50 2.10 8.23
CA SER A 27 -23.60 3.23 7.29
C SER A 27 -22.27 3.97 7.27
N THR A 28 -21.77 4.39 6.09
CA THR A 28 -20.76 5.44 6.02
C THR A 28 -21.46 6.79 6.18
N PRO A 29 -21.07 7.64 7.15
CA PRO A 29 -21.45 9.04 7.10
C PRO A 29 -20.66 9.69 5.95
N ASP A 30 -21.25 9.83 4.77
CA ASP A 30 -20.62 10.52 3.64
C ASP A 30 -20.90 12.02 3.75
N ALA A 31 -20.04 12.78 4.42
CA ALA A 31 -20.20 14.22 4.56
C ALA A 31 -18.88 14.96 4.26
N GLY A 32 -18.89 15.83 3.24
CA GLY A 32 -17.75 16.70 2.90
C GLY A 32 -18.11 18.18 2.83
N GLY A 33 -17.11 19.04 2.63
CA GLY A 33 -17.26 20.48 2.53
C GLY A 33 -15.99 21.25 2.12
N VAL A 34 -16.18 22.51 1.75
CA VAL A 34 -15.11 23.46 1.41
C VAL A 34 -15.16 24.63 2.37
N SER A 35 -14.01 25.01 2.90
CA SER A 35 -13.81 26.24 3.67
C SER A 35 -12.86 27.15 2.90
N SER A 36 -13.30 28.36 2.58
CA SER A 36 -12.52 29.30 1.75
C SER A 36 -12.28 30.62 2.47
N ARG A 37 -11.06 31.14 2.32
CA ARG A 37 -10.63 32.50 2.69
C ARG A 37 -9.79 33.05 1.53
N ILE A 38 -9.69 34.38 1.42
CA ILE A 38 -8.92 35.06 0.36
C ILE A 38 -7.54 34.39 0.17
N GLY A 39 -7.37 33.75 -1.00
CA GLY A 39 -6.13 33.08 -1.42
C GLY A 39 -6.00 31.60 -1.03
N TYR A 40 -6.90 31.03 -0.24
CA TYR A 40 -6.78 29.66 0.26
C TYR A 40 -8.14 28.97 0.36
N GLU A 41 -8.21 27.75 -0.18
CA GLU A 41 -9.35 26.85 0.00
C GLU A 41 -8.88 25.57 0.69
N LEU A 42 -9.64 25.15 1.71
CA LEU A 42 -9.46 23.90 2.42
C LEU A 42 -10.66 23.01 2.12
N HIS A 43 -10.41 21.91 1.42
CA HIS A 43 -11.42 20.92 1.06
C HIS A 43 -11.27 19.73 2.01
N GLY A 44 -12.38 19.21 2.53
CA GLY A 44 -12.36 18.05 3.41
C GLY A 44 -13.58 17.17 3.23
N ALA A 45 -13.38 15.86 3.22
CA ALA A 45 -14.44 14.86 3.28
C ALA A 45 -14.25 14.02 4.54
N ILE A 46 -15.32 13.79 5.29
CA ILE A 46 -15.39 12.78 6.34
C ILE A 46 -16.25 11.66 5.78
N GLY A 47 -15.64 10.48 5.56
CA GLY A 47 -16.35 9.24 5.25
C GLY A 47 -16.32 8.69 3.82
N GLN A 48 -15.74 9.38 2.81
CA GLN A 48 -15.51 8.80 1.46
C GLN A 48 -14.03 8.81 1.06
N SER A 49 -13.61 7.74 0.37
CA SER A 49 -12.25 7.43 -0.07
C SER A 49 -12.02 7.75 -1.54
N ASP A 50 -11.21 8.76 -1.86
CA ASP A 50 -10.72 8.98 -3.22
C ASP A 50 -9.23 8.67 -3.28
N ALA A 51 -8.91 7.43 -3.63
CA ALA A 51 -7.55 7.01 -3.98
C ALA A 51 -7.32 7.28 -5.47
N GLY A 52 -6.30 8.08 -5.78
CA GLY A 52 -5.97 8.42 -7.17
C GLY A 52 -5.24 9.75 -7.30
N THR A 53 -4.62 9.94 -8.46
CA THR A 53 -3.89 11.16 -8.79
C THR A 53 -4.79 12.11 -9.59
N LEU A 54 -4.98 13.33 -9.07
CA LEU A 54 -5.62 14.43 -9.77
C LEU A 54 -4.54 15.37 -10.31
N SER A 55 -4.56 15.66 -11.61
CA SER A 55 -3.60 16.59 -12.22
C SER A 55 -4.32 17.71 -12.96
N ALA A 56 -3.93 18.96 -12.68
CA ALA A 56 -4.39 20.14 -13.41
C ALA A 56 -3.34 21.27 -13.36
N ALA A 57 -3.11 21.93 -14.50
CA ALA A 57 -2.32 23.15 -14.62
C ALA A 57 -0.94 23.14 -13.92
N GLY A 58 -0.20 22.03 -14.01
CA GLY A 58 1.14 21.88 -13.43
C GLY A 58 1.15 21.47 -11.95
N TYR A 59 -0.02 21.18 -11.36
CA TYR A 59 -0.13 20.66 -10.01
C TYR A 59 -0.68 19.24 -10.04
N THR A 60 -0.08 18.38 -9.21
CA THR A 60 -0.49 17.00 -9.01
C THR A 60 -0.87 16.81 -7.56
N LEU A 61 -2.10 16.39 -7.31
CA LEU A 61 -2.62 16.05 -6.00
C LEU A 61 -2.80 14.54 -5.96
N ASN A 62 -2.01 13.86 -5.15
CA ASN A 62 -2.16 12.42 -4.93
C ASN A 62 -3.08 12.20 -3.72
N GLY A 63 -4.30 11.73 -3.97
CA GLY A 63 -5.26 11.33 -2.94
C GLY A 63 -5.08 9.87 -2.54
N GLY A 64 -5.30 9.56 -1.27
CA GLY A 64 -5.19 8.20 -0.72
C GLY A 64 -5.74 8.10 0.71
N PHE A 65 -5.73 6.88 1.25
CA PHE A 65 -5.98 6.67 2.68
C PHE A 65 -4.88 7.38 3.48
N ILE A 66 -5.20 7.98 4.63
CA ILE A 66 -4.18 8.36 5.63
C ILE A 66 -3.61 7.04 6.17
N THR A 67 -2.69 6.44 5.44
CA THR A 67 -1.82 5.42 6.02
C THR A 67 -0.94 6.19 7.00
N THR A 68 -0.88 5.76 8.26
CA THR A 68 0.06 6.32 9.26
C THR A 68 1.53 6.16 8.86
N ASN A 69 1.79 5.57 7.70
CA ASN A 69 3.00 5.71 6.93
C ASN A 69 2.52 6.01 5.52
N ALA A 70 2.48 7.29 5.15
CA ALA A 70 2.47 7.66 3.75
C ALA A 70 3.51 6.76 3.09
N ALA A 71 3.12 6.01 2.06
CA ALA A 71 4.08 5.56 1.08
C ALA A 71 4.64 6.84 0.46
N ALA A 72 5.54 7.49 1.20
CA ALA A 72 6.58 8.27 0.61
C ALA A 72 7.09 7.34 -0.49
N SER A 73 7.08 7.85 -1.72
CA SER A 73 8.27 7.68 -2.52
C SER A 73 9.44 8.04 -1.61
N VAL A 74 9.92 7.07 -0.82
CA VAL A 74 11.22 7.14 -0.19
C VAL A 74 12.13 7.00 -1.38
N GLN A 75 12.29 8.11 -2.10
CA GLN A 75 13.52 8.36 -2.80
C GLN A 75 14.57 8.12 -1.73
N PRO A 76 15.43 7.11 -1.92
CA PRO A 76 16.45 6.81 -0.95
C PRO A 76 17.22 8.09 -0.63
N PRO A 77 17.68 8.27 0.63
CA PRO A 77 18.28 9.52 1.06
C PRO A 77 19.47 9.98 0.19
N CYS A 78 20.07 9.06 -0.56
CA CYS A 78 21.06 9.29 -1.59
C CYS A 78 20.80 8.36 -2.80
N ALA A 79 21.26 8.77 -3.99
CA ALA A 79 21.38 7.84 -5.12
C ALA A 79 22.31 6.68 -4.73
N GLY A 80 21.96 5.43 -5.05
CA GLY A 80 22.75 4.24 -4.74
C GLY A 80 22.21 3.36 -3.61
N ASP A 81 21.44 3.89 -2.66
CA ASP A 81 20.79 3.12 -1.58
C ASP A 81 19.48 2.50 -2.13
N THR A 82 19.55 1.30 -2.68
CA THR A 82 18.40 0.68 -3.38
C THR A 82 17.42 0.05 -2.37
N ASN A 83 17.91 -0.37 -1.20
CA ASN A 83 17.12 -1.08 -0.20
C ASN A 83 16.53 -0.17 0.91
N GLY A 84 16.99 1.09 0.99
CA GLY A 84 16.53 2.12 1.92
C GLY A 84 17.10 1.98 3.34
N ASP A 85 18.31 1.46 3.51
CA ASP A 85 18.95 1.22 4.81
C ASP A 85 19.98 2.29 5.23
N ASP A 86 20.01 3.43 4.52
CA ASP A 86 20.92 4.56 4.70
C ASP A 86 22.39 4.25 4.37
N MET A 87 22.70 3.10 3.78
CA MET A 87 24.04 2.71 3.35
C MET A 87 24.05 2.35 1.87
N VAL A 88 25.18 2.61 1.18
CA VAL A 88 25.39 2.12 -0.19
C VAL A 88 26.40 0.98 -0.15
N ASP A 89 25.93 -0.26 -0.18
CA ASP A 89 26.80 -1.44 -0.08
C ASP A 89 26.46 -2.57 -1.08
N LEU A 90 26.99 -3.77 -0.82
CA LEU A 90 26.80 -4.93 -1.69
C LEU A 90 25.33 -5.38 -1.77
N SER A 91 24.52 -5.04 -0.78
CA SER A 91 23.08 -5.31 -0.73
C SER A 91 22.36 -4.51 -1.79
N ASP A 92 22.71 -3.23 -1.96
CA ASP A 92 22.15 -2.36 -3.00
C ASP A 92 22.60 -2.79 -4.38
N LEU A 93 23.89 -3.10 -4.54
CA LEU A 93 24.41 -3.63 -5.79
C LEU A 93 23.69 -4.94 -6.17
N ALA A 94 23.48 -5.85 -5.22
CA ALA A 94 22.77 -7.09 -5.48
C ALA A 94 21.30 -6.85 -5.87
N LEU A 95 20.65 -5.88 -5.23
CA LEU A 95 19.28 -5.50 -5.54
C LEU A 95 19.18 -4.88 -6.94
N LEU A 96 20.04 -3.93 -7.28
CA LEU A 96 20.12 -3.34 -8.61
C LEU A 96 20.37 -4.41 -9.68
N LEU A 97 21.32 -5.32 -9.46
CA LEU A 97 21.62 -6.40 -10.41
C LEU A 97 20.47 -7.41 -10.55
N SER A 98 19.60 -7.54 -9.55
CA SER A 98 18.42 -8.42 -9.61
C SER A 98 17.32 -7.91 -10.55
N VAL A 99 17.31 -6.60 -10.81
CA VAL A 99 16.32 -5.90 -11.67
C VAL A 99 16.96 -5.24 -12.90
N PHE A 100 18.26 -5.49 -13.13
CA PHE A 100 19.01 -4.88 -14.22
C PHE A 100 18.40 -5.21 -15.60
N GLY A 101 18.18 -4.17 -16.41
CA GLY A 101 17.54 -4.24 -17.71
C GLY A 101 16.01 -4.23 -17.69
N SER A 102 15.37 -4.07 -16.52
CA SER A 102 13.92 -3.83 -16.43
C SER A 102 13.59 -2.35 -16.66
N CYS A 103 12.41 -2.08 -17.23
CA CYS A 103 11.91 -0.74 -17.50
C CYS A 103 10.52 -0.51 -16.91
N GLU A 104 10.10 0.75 -16.83
CA GLU A 104 8.74 1.13 -16.43
C GLU A 104 7.68 0.33 -17.18
N GLY A 105 6.84 -0.37 -16.41
CA GLY A 105 5.80 -1.27 -16.94
C GLY A 105 6.16 -2.75 -16.85
N ASP A 106 7.43 -3.09 -16.62
CA ASP A 106 7.84 -4.47 -16.34
C ASP A 106 7.45 -4.88 -14.91
N MET A 107 7.11 -6.17 -14.72
CA MET A 107 6.69 -6.69 -13.43
C MET A 107 7.81 -6.67 -12.37
N GLN A 108 9.07 -6.68 -12.81
CA GLN A 108 10.25 -6.68 -11.94
C GLN A 108 10.86 -5.28 -11.79
N TYR A 109 10.28 -4.25 -12.42
CA TYR A 109 10.81 -2.91 -12.33
C TYR A 109 10.71 -2.37 -10.90
N VAL A 110 11.84 -1.87 -10.40
CA VAL A 110 11.94 -1.23 -9.10
C VAL A 110 12.39 0.21 -9.32
N PRO A 111 11.51 1.21 -9.08
CA PRO A 111 11.86 2.63 -9.28
C PRO A 111 13.04 3.10 -8.41
N ALA A 112 13.31 2.43 -7.30
CA ALA A 112 14.45 2.75 -6.44
C ALA A 112 15.81 2.38 -7.06
N ALA A 113 15.84 1.59 -8.14
CA ALA A 113 17.05 1.21 -8.86
C ALA A 113 17.29 2.06 -10.13
N ASP A 114 16.34 2.92 -10.52
CA ASP A 114 16.46 3.90 -11.60
C ASP A 114 16.80 5.27 -10.97
N PHE A 115 18.09 5.53 -10.80
CA PHE A 115 18.60 6.70 -10.08
C PHE A 115 18.61 7.96 -10.96
N ASP A 116 18.71 7.82 -12.28
CA ASP A 116 18.67 8.95 -13.22
C ASP A 116 17.29 9.21 -13.84
N ASN A 117 16.29 8.41 -13.49
CA ASN A 117 14.90 8.48 -13.95
C ASN A 117 14.81 8.40 -15.48
N THR A 118 15.61 7.55 -16.10
CA THR A 118 15.53 7.27 -17.55
C THR A 118 14.33 6.41 -17.90
N GLY A 119 13.71 5.78 -16.90
CA GLY A 119 12.61 4.83 -17.02
C GLY A 119 13.06 3.38 -17.17
N CYS A 120 14.36 3.11 -17.03
CA CYS A 120 14.96 1.78 -17.13
C CYS A 120 16.15 1.64 -16.17
N VAL A 121 16.34 0.46 -15.61
CA VAL A 121 17.53 0.15 -14.80
C VAL A 121 18.66 -0.33 -15.73
N GLU A 122 19.67 0.51 -15.96
CA GLU A 122 20.74 0.22 -16.92
C GLU A 122 22.15 0.56 -16.40
N LEU A 123 23.12 0.64 -17.31
CA LEU A 123 24.51 0.93 -16.96
C LEU A 123 24.69 2.33 -16.34
N GLY A 124 23.79 3.27 -16.64
CA GLY A 124 23.74 4.58 -15.99
C GLY A 124 23.57 4.43 -14.49
N ASP A 125 22.56 3.67 -14.07
CA ASP A 125 22.26 3.42 -12.65
C ASP A 125 23.36 2.66 -11.94
N LEU A 126 23.93 1.65 -12.60
CA LEU A 126 25.07 0.93 -12.05
C LEU A 126 26.27 1.86 -11.84
N ALA A 127 26.55 2.76 -12.80
CA ALA A 127 27.63 3.73 -12.67
C ALA A 127 27.37 4.73 -11.53
N LEU A 128 26.12 5.16 -11.36
CA LEU A 128 25.71 6.03 -10.26
C LEU A 128 25.89 5.36 -8.90
N LEU A 129 25.42 4.12 -8.75
CA LEU A 129 25.64 3.33 -7.53
C LEU A 129 27.12 3.17 -7.22
N LEU A 130 27.94 2.81 -8.21
CA LEU A 130 29.38 2.65 -8.01
C LEU A 130 30.10 3.96 -7.71
N SER A 131 29.55 5.11 -8.12
CA SER A 131 30.15 6.42 -7.85
C SER A 131 30.07 6.84 -6.38
N VAL A 132 29.11 6.28 -5.64
CA VAL A 132 28.85 6.56 -4.22
C VAL A 132 28.99 5.31 -3.33
N PHE A 133 29.60 4.25 -3.85
CA PHE A 133 29.72 2.98 -3.13
C PHE A 133 30.46 3.16 -1.78
N GLY A 134 29.87 2.66 -0.71
CA GLY A 134 30.33 2.83 0.67
C GLY A 134 29.90 4.13 1.36
N ALA A 135 29.06 4.95 0.72
CA ALA A 135 28.51 6.15 1.34
C ALA A 135 27.48 5.83 2.43
N ASN A 136 27.35 6.75 3.39
CA ASN A 136 26.30 6.79 4.41
C ASN A 136 25.38 7.99 4.12
N CYS A 137 24.07 7.78 4.14
CA CYS A 137 23.13 8.73 3.57
C CYS A 137 22.36 9.55 4.63
N GLN A 138 22.93 9.64 5.83
CA GLN A 138 22.41 10.42 6.97
C GLN A 138 22.90 11.87 7.02
#